data_AF-A0A816G8U7-F1
#
_entry.id   AF-A0A816G8U7-F1
#
_cell.length_a   1.000
_cell.length_b   1.000
_cell.length_c   1.000
_cell.angle_alpha   90.00
_cell.angle_beta   90.00
_cell.angle_gamma   90.00
#
_symmetry.space_group_name_H-M   'P 1'
#
loop_
_entity.id
_entity.type
_entity.pdbx_description
1 polymer ?
#
loop_
_entity_poly.entity_id
_entity_poly.type
_entity_poly.pdbx_seq_one_letter_code
_entity_poly.pdbx_strand_id
1 'polypeptide(L)'
;MERKAVDITTKRTIILLRASGMSQHDISRKLNISRNCIYQNINKFNKLHTVATKSGTGRRSKLTDRQKRAIKLQQVRDDTLSLNDLIRYVQTSFNITVSRRTVSRILNEFDMFSYVASRKPRINHRQRYSRLQWCYQHSNWAENDWSNVIFTDESNFEILNRKNRIYIRRFRNDLKRFERSQPRVHKGGGDGIWSYLTCHGLGPIVFYDGSLNSDKYIDILDQHSPTAYEKFLPQSPRKILLQQDNARPHVSIKTRKYFKKKRLIPFHGQQIVQT
;
A
#
# COMPACT_ATOMS: atom_id res chain seq x y z
N MET A 1 -17.85 5.93 -54.59
CA MET A 1 -17.34 4.62 -54.15
C MET A 1 -16.34 4.84 -53.01
N GLU A 2 -16.65 4.37 -51.80
CA GLU A 2 -15.72 4.41 -50.67
C GLU A 2 -14.48 3.55 -50.94
N ARG A 3 -13.29 4.09 -50.67
CA ARG A 3 -12.04 3.34 -50.74
C ARG A 3 -11.94 2.42 -49.52
N LYS A 4 -12.21 1.13 -49.70
CA LYS A 4 -12.01 0.09 -48.67
C LYS A 4 -10.65 -0.57 -48.81
N ALA A 5 -10.01 -0.83 -47.68
CA ALA A 5 -8.74 -1.56 -47.65
C ALA A 5 -8.97 -3.02 -48.07
N VAL A 6 -8.08 -3.54 -48.91
CA VAL A 6 -8.14 -4.95 -49.34
C VAL A 6 -7.73 -5.86 -48.19
N ASP A 7 -8.54 -6.87 -47.91
CA ASP A 7 -8.31 -7.85 -46.86
C ASP A 7 -7.04 -8.68 -47.12
N ILE A 8 -6.46 -9.22 -46.05
CA ILE A 8 -5.24 -10.03 -46.11
C ILE A 8 -5.43 -11.31 -46.94
N THR A 9 -6.62 -11.92 -46.92
CA THR A 9 -6.94 -13.10 -47.74
C THR A 9 -6.86 -12.75 -49.21
N THR A 10 -7.54 -11.69 -49.61
CA THR A 10 -7.54 -11.18 -50.99
C THR A 10 -6.14 -10.78 -51.45
N LYS A 11 -5.30 -10.20 -50.58
CA LYS A 11 -3.89 -9.91 -50.89
C LYS A 11 -3.09 -11.18 -51.19
N ARG A 12 -3.31 -12.26 -50.42
CA ARG A 12 -2.69 -13.57 -50.69
C ARG A 12 -3.17 -14.15 -52.02
N THR A 13 -4.47 -14.06 -52.30
CA THR A 13 -5.06 -14.52 -53.57
C THR A 13 -4.45 -13.78 -54.76
N ILE A 14 -4.22 -12.47 -54.67
CA ILE A 14 -3.54 -11.68 -55.70
C ILE A 14 -2.14 -12.26 -56.00
N ILE A 15 -1.36 -12.58 -54.98
CA ILE A 15 0.00 -13.12 -55.13
C ILE A 15 -0.04 -14.54 -55.71
N LEU A 16 -0.94 -15.40 -55.23
CA LEU A 16 -1.10 -16.77 -55.72
C LEU A 16 -1.50 -16.78 -57.21
N LEU A 17 -2.48 -15.98 -57.61
CA LEU A 17 -2.91 -15.87 -59.01
C LEU A 17 -1.78 -15.29 -59.89
N ARG A 18 -0.97 -14.38 -59.34
CA ARG A 18 0.19 -13.86 -60.08
C ARG A 18 1.27 -14.92 -60.24
N ALA A 19 1.52 -15.73 -59.21
CA ALA A 19 2.48 -16.83 -59.24
C ALA A 19 2.03 -17.95 -60.20
N SER A 20 0.72 -18.17 -60.37
CA SER A 20 0.16 -19.10 -61.35
C SER A 20 0.15 -18.55 -62.79
N GLY A 21 0.85 -17.46 -63.07
CA GLY A 21 1.01 -16.90 -64.42
C GLY A 21 -0.08 -15.95 -64.91
N MET A 22 -1.13 -15.65 -64.14
CA MET A 22 -2.18 -14.72 -64.61
C MET A 22 -1.66 -13.29 -64.77
N SER A 23 -2.17 -12.60 -65.80
CA SER A 23 -1.90 -11.19 -66.00
C SER A 23 -2.59 -10.33 -64.92
N GLN A 24 -2.02 -9.17 -64.61
CA GLN A 24 -2.65 -8.24 -63.66
C GLN A 24 -4.04 -7.78 -64.13
N HIS A 25 -4.29 -7.77 -65.44
CA HIS A 25 -5.60 -7.46 -66.01
C HIS A 25 -6.63 -8.54 -65.70
N ASP A 26 -6.26 -9.82 -65.83
CA ASP A 26 -7.18 -10.94 -65.55
C ASP A 26 -7.47 -11.04 -64.06
N ILE A 27 -6.46 -10.82 -63.21
CA ILE A 27 -6.64 -10.74 -61.75
C ILE A 27 -7.58 -9.59 -61.38
N SER A 28 -7.46 -8.44 -62.06
CA SER A 28 -8.34 -7.28 -61.85
C SER A 28 -9.79 -7.58 -62.18
N ARG A 29 -10.05 -8.22 -63.32
CA ARG A 29 -11.39 -8.67 -63.73
C ARG A 29 -11.94 -9.73 -62.77
N LYS A 30 -11.12 -10.72 -62.39
CA LYS A 30 -11.52 -11.85 -61.55
C LYS A 30 -11.87 -11.45 -60.11
N LEU A 31 -11.08 -10.56 -59.51
CA LEU A 31 -11.28 -10.14 -58.11
C LEU A 31 -12.08 -8.84 -57.98
N ASN A 32 -12.43 -8.17 -59.09
CA ASN A 32 -13.05 -6.85 -59.13
C ASN A 32 -12.26 -5.80 -58.31
N ILE A 33 -10.93 -5.78 -58.48
CA ILE A 33 -10.01 -4.86 -57.79
C ILE A 33 -9.26 -4.05 -58.83
N SER A 34 -8.98 -2.78 -58.54
CA SER A 34 -8.22 -1.92 -59.46
C SER A 34 -6.82 -2.46 -59.75
N ARG A 35 -6.39 -2.36 -61.01
CA ARG A 35 -5.03 -2.77 -61.45
C ARG A 35 -3.92 -2.13 -60.62
N ASN A 36 -4.08 -0.86 -60.23
CA ASN A 36 -3.10 -0.17 -59.39
C ASN A 36 -2.97 -0.81 -57.99
N CYS A 37 -4.08 -1.23 -57.38
CA CYS A 37 -4.04 -1.92 -56.10
C CYS A 37 -3.35 -3.28 -56.20
N ILE A 38 -3.61 -4.03 -57.28
CA ILE A 38 -2.92 -5.29 -57.59
C ILE A 38 -1.42 -5.07 -57.76
N TYR A 39 -1.04 -4.09 -58.59
CA TYR A 39 0.35 -3.70 -58.82
C TYR A 39 1.07 -3.35 -57.51
N GLN A 40 0.46 -2.51 -56.66
CA GLN A 40 1.06 -2.13 -55.37
C GLN A 40 1.27 -3.32 -54.43
N ASN A 41 0.31 -4.27 -54.37
CA ASN A 41 0.45 -5.46 -53.53
C ASN A 41 1.53 -6.41 -54.07
N ILE A 42 1.60 -6.63 -55.38
CA ILE A 42 2.65 -7.45 -56.02
C ILE A 42 4.03 -6.83 -55.77
N ASN A 43 4.21 -5.53 -56.05
CA ASN A 43 5.47 -4.85 -55.84
C ASN A 43 5.91 -4.87 -54.37
N LYS A 44 4.96 -4.68 -53.45
CA LYS A 44 5.25 -4.77 -52.01
C LYS A 44 5.70 -6.17 -51.63
N PHE A 45 5.03 -7.21 -52.12
CA PHE A 45 5.41 -8.59 -51.84
C PHE A 45 6.78 -8.93 -52.43
N ASN A 46 7.08 -8.51 -53.65
CA ASN A 46 8.40 -8.73 -54.25
C ASN A 46 9.53 -8.03 -53.49
N LYS A 47 9.27 -6.90 -52.84
CA LYS A 47 10.28 -6.14 -52.06
C LYS A 47 10.42 -6.60 -50.61
N LEU A 48 9.33 -6.97 -49.95
CA LEU A 48 9.27 -7.17 -48.50
C LEU A 48 8.80 -8.59 -48.10
N HIS A 49 8.46 -9.44 -49.08
CA HIS A 49 7.93 -10.79 -48.89
C HIS A 49 6.75 -10.87 -47.90
N THR A 50 5.93 -9.82 -47.81
CA THR A 50 4.82 -9.73 -46.86
C THR A 50 3.56 -9.10 -47.45
N VAL A 51 2.42 -9.70 -47.11
CA VAL A 51 1.07 -9.15 -47.36
C VAL A 51 0.55 -8.29 -46.22
N ALA A 52 1.18 -8.35 -45.04
CA ALA A 52 0.71 -7.68 -43.85
C ALA A 52 0.74 -6.16 -44.03
N THR A 53 -0.34 -5.49 -43.67
CA THR A 53 -0.39 -4.01 -43.71
C THR A 53 0.56 -3.46 -42.65
N LYS A 54 1.40 -2.48 -43.01
CA LYS A 54 2.26 -1.81 -42.02
C LYS A 54 1.36 -1.06 -41.04
N SER A 55 1.66 -1.17 -39.74
CA SER A 55 1.05 -0.32 -38.73
C SER A 55 1.35 1.14 -39.05
N GLY A 56 0.31 1.97 -39.01
CA GLY A 56 0.50 3.41 -39.14
C GLY A 56 1.29 3.94 -37.94
N THR A 57 1.96 5.08 -38.12
CA THR A 57 2.69 5.78 -37.04
C THR A 57 1.78 6.24 -35.89
N GLY A 58 0.46 6.26 -36.12
CA GLY A 58 -0.52 6.70 -35.14
C GLY A 58 -0.45 8.20 -34.88
N ARG A 59 -1.24 8.66 -33.90
CA ARG A 59 -1.23 10.06 -33.48
C ARG A 59 0.01 10.33 -32.64
N ARG A 60 0.77 11.39 -32.98
CA ARG A 60 1.91 11.84 -32.17
C ARG A 60 1.46 12.21 -30.75
N SER A 61 2.25 11.81 -29.75
CA SER A 61 2.05 12.19 -28.36
C SER A 61 2.18 13.70 -28.17
N LYS A 62 1.34 14.29 -27.29
CA LYS A 62 1.48 15.70 -26.88
C LYS A 62 2.76 15.97 -26.08
N LEU A 63 3.28 14.95 -25.41
CA LEU A 63 4.49 15.04 -24.58
C LEU A 63 5.62 14.22 -25.22
N THR A 64 6.81 14.80 -25.22
CA THR A 64 8.05 14.12 -25.61
C THR A 64 8.53 13.15 -24.53
N ASP A 65 9.40 12.20 -24.88
CA ASP A 65 9.94 11.25 -23.92
C ASP A 65 10.75 11.93 -22.81
N ARG A 66 11.41 13.07 -23.12
CA ARG A 66 12.11 13.89 -22.12
C ARG A 66 11.14 14.45 -21.08
N GLN A 67 10.00 14.99 -21.52
CA GLN A 67 8.97 15.51 -20.62
C GLN A 67 8.31 14.40 -19.81
N LYS A 68 8.03 13.24 -20.42
CA LYS A 68 7.54 12.05 -19.70
C LYS A 68 8.50 11.62 -18.58
N ARG A 69 9.81 11.59 -18.86
CA ARG A 69 10.83 11.28 -17.84
C ARG A 69 10.87 12.33 -16.72
N ALA A 70 10.68 13.61 -17.04
CA ALA A 70 10.62 14.66 -16.02
C ALA A 70 9.43 14.47 -15.07
N ILE A 71 8.26 14.09 -15.58
CA ILE A 71 7.07 13.74 -14.77
C ILE A 71 7.38 12.56 -13.85
N LYS A 72 8.01 11.49 -14.37
CA LYS A 72 8.46 10.35 -13.56
C LYS A 72 9.37 10.80 -12.43
N LEU A 73 10.39 11.61 -12.74
CA LEU A 73 11.36 12.07 -11.74
C LEU A 73 10.71 12.88 -10.63
N GLN A 74 9.70 13.70 -10.92
CA GLN A 74 8.95 14.40 -9.89
C GLN A 74 8.21 13.44 -8.95
N GLN A 75 7.52 12.45 -9.51
CA GLN A 75 6.84 11.43 -8.69
C GLN A 75 7.81 10.58 -7.85
N VAL A 76 9.04 10.37 -8.32
CA VAL A 76 10.06 9.64 -7.56
C VAL A 76 10.61 10.47 -6.40
N ARG A 77 10.79 11.78 -6.60
CA ARG A 77 11.23 12.73 -5.57
C ARG A 77 10.20 12.83 -4.45
N ASP A 78 8.93 12.95 -4.82
CA ASP A 78 7.81 13.00 -3.89
C ASP A 78 6.69 12.06 -4.35
N ASP A 79 6.59 10.91 -3.68
CA ASP A 79 5.61 9.87 -3.98
C ASP A 79 4.20 10.20 -3.45
N THR A 80 4.05 11.33 -2.74
CA THR A 80 2.77 11.82 -2.23
C THR A 80 2.04 12.75 -3.19
N LEU A 81 2.72 13.20 -4.25
CA LEU A 81 2.12 14.05 -5.28
C LEU A 81 0.89 13.37 -5.90
N SER A 82 -0.20 14.11 -5.95
CA SER A 82 -1.41 13.70 -6.66
C SER A 82 -1.23 13.88 -8.17
N LEU A 83 -2.08 13.21 -8.96
CA LEU A 83 -2.12 13.45 -10.40
C LEU A 83 -2.42 14.92 -10.75
N ASN A 84 -3.17 15.63 -9.90
CA ASN A 84 -3.47 17.04 -10.14
C ASN A 84 -2.24 17.92 -9.91
N ASP A 85 -1.37 17.56 -8.97
CA ASP A 85 -0.10 18.24 -8.75
C ASP A 85 0.83 18.04 -9.94
N LEU A 86 0.88 16.83 -10.49
CA LEU A 86 1.63 16.55 -11.70
C LEU A 86 1.07 17.26 -12.95
N ILE A 87 -0.26 17.40 -13.07
CA ILE A 87 -0.87 18.19 -14.15
C ILE A 87 -0.42 19.65 -14.03
N ARG A 88 -0.47 20.22 -12.81
CA ARG A 88 0.01 21.58 -12.54
C ARG A 88 1.49 21.72 -12.90
N TYR A 89 2.32 20.76 -12.48
CA TYR A 89 3.74 20.72 -12.85
C TYR A 89 3.96 20.73 -14.37
N VAL A 90 3.23 19.89 -15.11
CA VAL A 90 3.32 19.84 -16.59
C VAL A 90 2.90 21.16 -17.22
N GLN A 91 1.83 21.77 -16.73
CA GLN A 91 1.36 23.07 -17.22
C GLN A 91 2.41 24.17 -16.95
N THR A 92 2.94 24.25 -15.74
CA THR A 92 3.91 25.30 -15.37
C THR A 92 5.28 25.11 -16.02
N SER A 93 5.76 23.87 -16.13
CA SER A 93 7.12 23.59 -16.65
C SER A 93 7.20 23.50 -18.17
N PHE A 94 6.11 23.08 -18.83
CA PHE A 94 6.12 22.82 -20.27
C PHE A 94 5.10 23.63 -21.05
N ASN A 95 4.22 24.38 -20.37
CA ASN A 95 3.10 25.10 -20.98
C ASN A 95 2.17 24.19 -21.81
N ILE A 96 1.96 22.94 -21.36
CA ILE A 96 1.13 21.95 -22.04
C ILE A 96 -0.01 21.52 -21.13
N THR A 97 -1.24 21.63 -21.64
CA THR A 97 -2.43 21.10 -20.96
C THR A 97 -2.58 19.60 -21.21
N VAL A 98 -2.59 18.83 -20.13
CA VAL A 98 -2.78 17.38 -20.16
C VAL A 98 -3.91 16.93 -19.25
N SER A 99 -4.61 15.89 -19.66
CA SER A 99 -5.65 15.28 -18.83
C SER A 99 -5.03 14.44 -17.70
N ARG A 100 -5.78 14.26 -16.62
CA ARG A 100 -5.44 13.30 -15.55
C ARG A 100 -5.15 11.90 -16.09
N ARG A 101 -5.91 11.46 -17.10
CA ARG A 101 -5.72 10.14 -17.73
C ARG A 101 -4.40 10.05 -18.50
N THR A 102 -3.96 11.15 -19.11
CA THR A 102 -2.65 11.23 -19.80
C THR A 102 -1.52 11.03 -18.81
N VAL A 103 -1.52 11.77 -17.69
CA VAL A 103 -0.49 11.64 -16.64
C VAL A 103 -0.50 10.23 -16.04
N SER A 104 -1.68 9.68 -15.77
CA SER A 104 -1.80 8.30 -15.28
C SER A 104 -1.21 7.27 -16.26
N ARG A 105 -1.45 7.41 -17.57
CA ARG A 105 -0.88 6.49 -18.57
C ARG A 105 0.63 6.58 -18.63
N ILE A 106 1.18 7.79 -18.61
CA ILE A 106 2.63 8.01 -18.60
C ILE A 106 3.28 7.36 -17.38
N LEU A 107 2.69 7.50 -16.19
CA LEU A 107 3.21 6.84 -14.99
C LEU A 107 3.11 5.31 -15.11
N ASN A 108 2.02 4.79 -15.67
CA ASN A 108 1.88 3.35 -15.90
C ASN A 108 2.90 2.82 -16.94
N GLU A 109 3.28 3.62 -17.95
CA GLU A 109 4.37 3.29 -18.90
C GLU A 109 5.72 3.10 -18.18
N PHE A 110 5.89 3.69 -17.00
CA PHE A 110 7.07 3.52 -16.13
C PHE A 110 6.83 2.57 -14.96
N ASP A 111 5.82 1.71 -15.03
CA ASP A 111 5.43 0.76 -13.98
C ASP A 111 5.08 1.41 -12.63
N MET A 112 4.62 2.67 -12.65
CA MET A 112 4.19 3.41 -11.46
C MET A 112 2.67 3.39 -11.29
N PHE A 113 2.20 2.61 -10.32
CA PHE A 113 0.78 2.39 -10.04
C PHE A 113 0.33 3.06 -8.75
N SER A 114 -0.98 3.20 -8.59
CA SER A 114 -1.61 3.78 -7.40
C SER A 114 -1.78 2.73 -6.31
N TYR A 115 -1.31 3.04 -5.10
CA TYR A 115 -1.40 2.20 -3.92
C TYR A 115 -1.98 2.99 -2.74
N VAL A 116 -2.65 2.30 -1.82
CA VAL A 116 -3.06 2.91 -0.55
C VAL A 116 -1.84 3.03 0.35
N ALA A 117 -1.57 4.24 0.84
CA ALA A 117 -0.48 4.48 1.77
C ALA A 117 -0.74 3.77 3.11
N SER A 118 0.22 2.96 3.56
CA SER A 118 0.17 2.40 4.91
C SER A 118 0.36 3.51 5.94
N ARG A 119 -0.57 3.61 6.90
CA ARG A 119 -0.43 4.49 8.07
C ARG A 119 0.36 3.75 9.14
N LYS A 120 1.54 4.25 9.50
CA LYS A 120 2.36 3.69 10.58
C LYS A 120 2.96 4.83 11.40
N PRO A 121 3.09 4.68 12.73
CA PRO A 121 3.82 5.65 13.52
C PRO A 121 5.25 5.78 12.99
N ARG A 122 5.77 7.01 12.94
CA ARG A 122 7.18 7.22 12.68
C ARG A 122 7.96 6.77 13.91
N ILE A 123 8.87 5.82 13.72
CA ILE A 123 9.71 5.28 14.78
C ILE A 123 11.12 5.81 14.56
N ASN A 124 11.68 6.47 15.58
CA ASN A 124 13.05 6.99 15.51
C ASN A 124 14.08 5.86 15.70
N HIS A 125 15.36 6.17 15.45
CA HIS A 125 16.44 5.18 15.54
C HIS A 125 16.54 4.52 16.93
N ARG A 126 16.40 5.32 18.00
CA ARG A 126 16.46 4.83 19.38
C ARG A 126 15.33 3.85 19.68
N GLN A 127 14.10 4.18 19.31
CA GLN A 127 12.94 3.30 19.48
C GLN A 127 13.10 2.01 18.65
N ARG A 128 13.65 2.08 17.43
CA ARG A 128 13.97 0.87 16.63
C ARG A 128 14.96 -0.03 17.36
N TYR A 129 16.02 0.55 17.91
CA TYR A 129 17.02 -0.20 18.68
C TYR A 129 16.42 -0.82 19.94
N SER A 130 15.69 -0.05 20.75
CA SER A 130 15.02 -0.57 21.96
C SER A 130 14.05 -1.70 21.64
N ARG A 131 13.29 -1.60 20.54
CA ARG A 131 12.39 -2.67 20.06
C ARG A 131 13.17 -3.93 19.70
N LEU A 132 14.27 -3.78 18.96
CA LEU A 132 15.09 -4.91 18.54
C LEU A 132 15.75 -5.61 19.74
N GLN A 133 16.29 -4.83 20.69
CA GLN A 133 16.87 -5.37 21.92
C GLN A 133 15.84 -6.11 22.77
N TRP A 134 14.63 -5.56 22.90
CA TRP A 134 13.54 -6.24 23.59
C TRP A 134 13.22 -7.59 22.92
N CYS A 135 13.16 -7.64 21.58
CA CYS A 135 12.95 -8.92 20.88
C CYS A 135 14.10 -9.92 21.14
N TYR A 136 15.36 -9.48 21.15
CA TYR A 136 16.49 -10.37 21.46
C TYR A 136 16.46 -10.89 22.90
N GLN A 137 16.09 -10.05 23.87
CA GLN A 137 15.99 -10.45 25.27
C GLN A 137 14.94 -11.55 25.51
N HIS A 138 13.93 -11.62 24.64
CA HIS A 138 12.79 -12.53 24.77
C HIS A 138 12.73 -13.55 23.64
N SER A 139 13.78 -13.65 22.80
CA SER A 139 13.77 -14.55 21.64
C SER A 139 13.77 -16.02 22.04
N ASN A 140 14.32 -16.33 23.21
CA ASN A 140 14.47 -17.68 23.74
C ASN A 140 13.41 -18.03 24.79
N TRP A 141 12.40 -17.16 24.99
CA TRP A 141 11.31 -17.43 25.91
C TRP A 141 10.45 -18.58 25.40
N ALA A 142 10.19 -19.56 26.28
CA ALA A 142 9.31 -20.67 26.01
C ALA A 142 7.84 -20.28 26.22
N GLU A 143 6.91 -21.13 25.79
CA GLU A 143 5.48 -20.94 25.99
C GLU A 143 5.13 -20.75 27.49
N ASN A 144 5.81 -21.49 28.37
CA ASN A 144 5.66 -21.38 29.82
C ASN A 144 6.17 -20.06 30.41
N ASP A 145 7.01 -19.31 29.69
CA ASP A 145 7.42 -17.96 30.10
C ASP A 145 6.34 -16.95 29.70
N TRP A 146 5.81 -17.07 28.48
CA TRP A 146 4.72 -16.25 27.96
C TRP A 146 3.40 -16.48 28.70
N SER A 147 3.15 -17.69 29.21
CA SER A 147 1.95 -18.01 29.99
C SER A 147 1.84 -17.21 31.31
N ASN A 148 2.94 -16.62 31.77
CA ASN A 148 2.96 -15.78 32.98
C ASN A 148 2.73 -14.29 32.67
N VAL A 149 2.55 -13.93 31.40
CA VAL A 149 2.33 -12.55 30.95
C VAL A 149 0.83 -12.30 30.79
N ILE A 150 0.34 -11.26 31.46
CA ILE A 150 -1.01 -10.74 31.29
C ILE A 150 -0.92 -9.48 30.43
N PHE A 151 -1.50 -9.53 29.24
CA PHE A 151 -1.51 -8.41 28.30
C PHE A 151 -2.72 -7.52 28.57
N THR A 152 -2.50 -6.28 28.98
CA THR A 152 -3.55 -5.27 29.17
C THR A 152 -3.45 -4.21 28.08
N ASP A 153 -4.59 -3.73 27.58
CA ASP A 153 -4.61 -2.60 26.65
C ASP A 153 -5.92 -1.83 26.76
N GLU A 154 -5.87 -0.57 26.35
CA GLU A 154 -7.04 0.30 26.19
C GLU A 154 -7.42 0.43 24.71
N SER A 155 -8.72 0.50 24.43
CA SER A 155 -9.21 0.80 23.08
C SER A 155 -10.36 1.79 23.10
N ASN A 156 -10.34 2.72 22.13
CA ASN A 156 -11.45 3.63 21.88
C ASN A 156 -12.22 3.17 20.64
N PHE A 157 -13.55 3.15 20.74
CA PHE A 157 -14.45 2.84 19.62
C PHE A 157 -15.01 4.14 19.04
N GLU A 158 -14.66 4.43 17.80
CA GLU A 158 -15.26 5.53 17.04
C GLU A 158 -16.36 4.97 16.12
N ILE A 159 -17.62 5.38 16.34
CA ILE A 159 -18.80 4.93 15.57
C ILE A 159 -18.73 5.40 14.09
N LEU A 160 -18.01 6.48 13.79
CA LEU A 160 -17.90 7.07 12.45
C LEU A 160 -16.44 7.21 11.99
N ASN A 161 -15.84 6.08 11.61
CA ASN A 161 -14.47 6.08 11.12
C ASN A 161 -14.39 6.50 9.64
N ARG A 162 -14.42 7.82 9.35
CA ARG A 162 -14.06 8.35 8.02
C ARG A 162 -12.55 8.23 7.79
N LYS A 163 -12.04 7.02 7.57
CA LYS A 163 -10.64 6.82 7.17
C LYS A 163 -10.43 7.36 5.76
N ASN A 164 -9.98 8.61 5.64
CA ASN A 164 -9.52 9.17 4.37
C ASN A 164 -8.35 8.34 3.82
N ARG A 165 -8.61 7.47 2.84
CA ARG A 165 -7.56 6.72 2.15
C ARG A 165 -6.73 7.70 1.33
N ILE A 166 -5.44 7.80 1.65
CA ILE A 166 -4.49 8.55 0.83
C ILE A 166 -3.89 7.55 -0.17
N TYR A 167 -3.98 7.92 -1.44
CA TYR A 167 -3.36 7.17 -2.53
C TYR A 167 -2.00 7.79 -2.86
N ILE A 168 -1.00 6.93 -3.00
CA ILE A 168 0.37 7.27 -3.39
C ILE A 168 0.74 6.48 -4.64
N ARG A 169 1.65 6.98 -5.48
CA ARG A 169 2.11 6.24 -6.66
C ARG A 169 3.54 5.76 -6.52
N ARG A 170 3.75 4.46 -6.73
CA ARG A 170 5.04 3.77 -6.56
C ARG A 170 5.28 2.76 -7.67
N PHE A 171 6.53 2.32 -7.81
CA PHE A 171 6.87 1.19 -8.67
C PHE A 171 6.20 -0.09 -8.15
N ARG A 172 5.88 -1.01 -9.06
CA ARG A 172 5.23 -2.30 -8.73
C ARG A 172 5.93 -3.08 -7.60
N ASN A 173 7.26 -3.02 -7.53
CA ASN A 173 8.08 -3.79 -6.58
C ASN A 173 8.88 -2.90 -5.62
N ASP A 174 8.34 -1.75 -5.21
CA ASP A 174 9.07 -0.85 -4.30
C ASP A 174 9.22 -1.47 -2.89
N LEU A 175 10.40 -2.05 -2.62
CA LEU A 175 10.78 -2.65 -1.34
C LEU A 175 10.83 -1.62 -0.19
N LYS A 176 10.93 -0.32 -0.49
CA LYS A 176 10.89 0.76 0.50
C LYS A 176 9.47 1.15 0.92
N ARG A 177 8.49 0.29 0.64
CA ARG A 177 7.07 0.49 0.97
C ARG A 177 6.82 0.96 2.40
N PHE A 178 7.70 0.57 3.32
CA PHE A 178 7.58 0.80 4.75
C PHE A 178 8.24 2.08 5.28
N GLU A 179 9.20 2.68 4.56
CA GLU A 179 9.95 3.84 5.05
C GLU A 179 9.14 5.14 4.98
N ARG A 180 8.17 5.19 4.07
CA ARG A 180 7.34 6.36 3.79
C ARG A 180 5.89 6.09 4.15
N SER A 181 5.67 5.83 5.45
CA SER A 181 4.34 5.70 6.03
C SER A 181 3.87 7.02 6.63
N GLN A 182 2.59 7.30 6.49
CA GLN A 182 1.98 8.46 7.14
C GLN A 182 1.92 8.23 8.65
N PRO A 183 2.33 9.21 9.49
CA PRO A 183 2.21 9.11 10.92
C PRO A 183 0.74 8.91 11.30
N ARG A 184 0.46 7.86 12.07
CA ARG A 184 -0.85 7.66 12.69
C ARG A 184 -0.91 8.55 13.93
N VAL A 185 -1.72 9.60 13.88
CA VAL A 185 -2.11 10.35 15.08
C VAL A 185 -3.32 9.64 15.68
N HIS A 186 -3.19 9.18 16.93
CA HIS A 186 -4.35 8.74 17.70
C HIS A 186 -5.08 10.01 18.12
N LYS A 187 -6.31 10.21 17.65
CA LYS A 187 -7.17 11.25 18.20
C LYS A 187 -7.70 10.72 19.53
N GLY A 188 -7.43 11.44 20.62
CA GLY A 188 -8.03 11.16 21.92
C GLY A 188 -9.42 11.78 21.98
N GLY A 189 -10.34 11.11 22.68
CA GLY A 189 -11.70 11.56 22.93
C GLY A 189 -12.73 10.44 22.74
N GLY A 190 -13.61 10.27 23.72
CA GLY A 190 -14.66 9.25 23.74
C GLY A 190 -14.54 8.29 24.91
N ASP A 191 -15.57 7.45 25.07
CA ASP A 191 -15.57 6.35 26.03
C ASP A 191 -14.59 5.28 25.55
N GLY A 192 -13.85 4.73 26.50
CA GLY A 192 -12.85 3.71 26.25
C GLY A 192 -13.27 2.38 26.85
N ILE A 193 -12.65 1.32 26.34
CA ILE A 193 -12.66 0.00 26.94
C ILE A 193 -11.26 -0.28 27.46
N TRP A 194 -11.18 -0.85 28.64
CA TRP A 194 -10.01 -1.53 29.18
C TRP A 194 -10.30 -3.02 29.28
N SER A 195 -9.32 -3.86 28.94
CA SER A 195 -9.40 -5.30 29.20
C SER A 195 -8.00 -5.90 29.26
N TYR A 196 -7.95 -7.20 29.57
CA TYR A 196 -6.72 -7.96 29.55
C TYR A 196 -6.90 -9.34 28.93
N LEU A 197 -5.81 -9.90 28.42
CA LEU A 197 -5.72 -11.22 27.82
C LEU A 197 -4.61 -12.01 28.52
N THR A 198 -4.91 -13.27 28.79
CA THR A 198 -3.96 -14.27 29.30
C THR A 198 -3.93 -15.47 28.38
N CYS A 199 -2.99 -16.39 28.58
CA CYS A 199 -2.99 -17.68 27.86
C CYS A 199 -4.24 -18.54 28.13
N HIS A 200 -4.97 -18.27 29.24
CA HIS A 200 -6.16 -19.00 29.63
C HIS A 200 -7.46 -18.36 29.12
N GLY A 201 -7.39 -17.14 28.57
CA GLY A 201 -8.55 -16.45 28.04
C GLY A 201 -8.57 -14.96 28.32
N LEU A 202 -9.69 -14.35 27.94
CA LEU A 202 -9.97 -12.93 28.07
C LEU A 202 -10.47 -12.60 29.48
N GLY A 203 -10.04 -11.46 30.00
CA GLY A 203 -10.57 -10.84 31.21
C GLY A 203 -11.90 -10.10 30.96
N PRO A 204 -12.45 -9.44 31.99
CA PRO A 204 -13.60 -8.57 31.80
C PRO A 204 -13.30 -7.43 30.84
N ILE A 205 -14.32 -7.02 30.09
CA ILE A 205 -14.31 -5.79 29.29
C ILE A 205 -14.90 -4.70 30.19
N VAL A 206 -14.08 -3.69 30.50
CA VAL A 206 -14.43 -2.61 31.43
C VAL A 206 -14.59 -1.32 30.63
N PHE A 207 -15.77 -0.73 30.66
CA PHE A 207 -16.03 0.57 30.05
C PHE A 207 -15.60 1.68 31.01
N TYR A 208 -14.99 2.73 30.47
CA TYR A 208 -14.69 3.93 31.24
C TYR A 208 -14.98 5.19 30.41
N ASP A 209 -15.47 6.21 31.10
CA ASP A 209 -15.87 7.45 30.45
C ASP A 209 -14.71 8.45 30.40
N GLY A 210 -14.54 9.08 29.23
CA GLY A 210 -13.54 10.11 28.99
C GLY A 210 -12.09 9.62 29.08
N SER A 211 -11.17 10.54 29.42
CA SER A 211 -9.74 10.22 29.47
C SER A 211 -9.39 9.37 30.69
N LEU A 212 -8.59 8.32 30.47
CA LEU A 212 -8.03 7.48 31.52
C LEU A 212 -6.88 8.21 32.22
N ASN A 213 -7.06 8.54 33.49
CA ASN A 213 -6.00 9.08 34.36
C ASN A 213 -5.48 7.99 35.30
N SER A 214 -4.42 8.30 36.06
CA SER A 214 -3.81 7.34 36.98
C SER A 214 -4.78 6.79 38.03
N ASP A 215 -5.73 7.62 38.49
CA ASP A 215 -6.68 7.24 39.54
C ASP A 215 -7.70 6.24 39.02
N LYS A 216 -8.38 6.58 37.92
CA LYS A 216 -9.28 5.68 37.21
C LYS A 216 -8.59 4.38 36.82
N TYR A 217 -7.34 4.45 36.37
CA TYR A 217 -6.58 3.26 36.01
C TYR A 217 -6.33 2.34 37.21
N ILE A 218 -5.93 2.92 38.35
CA ILE A 218 -5.75 2.15 39.60
C ILE A 218 -7.08 1.57 40.07
N ASP A 219 -8.18 2.31 39.98
CA ASP A 219 -9.51 1.86 40.38
C ASP A 219 -9.97 0.67 39.52
N ILE A 220 -9.77 0.73 38.20
CA ILE A 220 -10.03 -0.39 37.28
C ILE A 220 -9.20 -1.62 37.68
N LEU A 221 -7.91 -1.43 37.97
CA LEU A 221 -7.04 -2.53 38.40
C LEU A 221 -7.41 -3.10 39.77
N ASP A 222 -7.98 -2.31 40.68
CA ASP A 222 -8.38 -2.79 42.00
C ASP A 222 -9.71 -3.57 41.93
N GLN A 223 -10.66 -3.09 41.13
CA GLN A 223 -11.98 -3.72 40.93
C GLN A 223 -11.92 -4.94 40.02
N HIS A 224 -11.12 -4.88 38.95
CA HIS A 224 -11.06 -5.90 37.91
C HIS A 224 -9.66 -6.54 37.83
N SER A 225 -9.03 -6.71 39.00
CA SER A 225 -7.64 -7.14 39.10
C SER A 225 -7.34 -8.37 38.23
N PRO A 226 -6.31 -8.29 37.37
CA PRO A 226 -5.80 -9.45 36.65
C PRO A 226 -5.34 -10.58 37.58
N THR A 227 -5.11 -10.29 38.87
CA THR A 227 -4.75 -11.30 39.88
C THR A 227 -5.91 -12.25 40.24
N ALA A 228 -7.15 -11.96 39.86
CA ALA A 228 -8.24 -12.95 39.98
C ALA A 228 -7.99 -14.22 39.13
N TYR A 229 -7.06 -14.15 38.17
CA TYR A 229 -6.54 -15.29 37.42
C TYR A 229 -5.41 -16.06 38.13
N GLU A 230 -4.92 -15.64 39.31
CA GLU A 230 -3.95 -16.39 40.12
C GLU A 230 -4.37 -17.86 40.31
N LYS A 231 -5.68 -18.11 40.43
CA LYS A 231 -6.26 -19.46 40.56
C LYS A 231 -6.07 -20.38 39.35
N PHE A 232 -5.81 -19.83 38.17
CA PHE A 232 -5.55 -20.56 36.93
C PHE A 232 -4.07 -20.56 36.53
N LEU A 233 -3.23 -19.82 37.26
CA LEU A 233 -1.80 -19.81 37.00
C LEU A 233 -1.13 -21.01 37.71
N PRO A 234 -0.02 -21.54 37.17
CA PRO A 234 0.68 -22.65 37.78
C PRO A 234 1.00 -22.34 39.25
N GLN A 235 0.78 -23.28 40.17
CA GLN A 235 1.02 -23.14 41.63
C GLN A 235 2.49 -22.84 42.03
N SER A 236 3.35 -22.54 41.06
CA SER A 236 4.73 -22.13 41.30
C SER A 236 4.81 -20.65 41.70
N PRO A 237 5.81 -20.23 42.48
CA PRO A 237 6.05 -18.84 42.90
C PRO A 237 6.60 -17.98 41.74
N ARG A 238 6.07 -18.15 40.53
CA ARG A 238 6.50 -17.39 39.35
C ARG A 238 5.84 -16.02 39.38
N LYS A 239 6.67 -15.01 39.17
CA LYS A 239 6.27 -13.61 39.21
C LYS A 239 5.32 -13.30 38.04
N ILE A 240 4.12 -12.83 38.34
CA ILE A 240 3.14 -12.42 37.33
C ILE A 240 3.65 -11.14 36.66
N LEU A 241 3.70 -11.15 35.33
CA LEU A 241 4.16 -10.06 34.51
C LEU A 241 2.97 -9.34 33.88
N LEU A 242 2.77 -8.07 34.23
CA LEU A 242 1.69 -7.26 33.68
C LEU A 242 2.20 -6.44 32.49
N GLN A 243 1.85 -6.83 31.28
CA GLN A 243 2.21 -6.11 30.07
C GLN A 243 1.25 -4.97 29.80
N GLN A 244 1.79 -3.76 29.78
CA GLN A 244 1.08 -2.53 29.41
C GLN A 244 2.01 -1.63 28.59
N ASP A 245 1.43 -0.61 27.95
CA ASP A 245 2.21 0.42 27.28
C ASP A 245 2.82 1.43 28.28
N ASN A 246 3.55 2.44 27.78
CA ASN A 246 4.18 3.47 28.62
C ASN A 246 3.34 4.75 28.70
N ALA A 247 2.01 4.67 28.60
CA ALA A 247 1.15 5.82 28.76
C ALA A 247 1.36 6.48 30.14
N ARG A 248 1.13 7.79 30.21
CA ARG A 248 1.36 8.59 31.42
C ARG A 248 0.68 8.02 32.68
N PRO A 249 -0.56 7.51 32.63
CA PRO A 249 -1.20 6.86 33.77
C PRO A 249 -0.44 5.63 34.26
N HIS A 250 0.14 4.83 33.36
CA HIS A 250 0.79 3.54 33.69
C HIS A 250 2.13 3.74 34.39
N VAL A 251 2.86 4.79 34.02
CA VAL A 251 4.19 5.10 34.56
C VAL A 251 4.18 6.12 35.69
N SER A 252 2.99 6.59 36.11
CA SER A 252 2.85 7.60 37.16
C SER A 252 3.43 7.11 38.50
N ILE A 253 3.86 8.03 39.36
CA ILE A 253 4.35 7.70 40.70
C ILE A 253 3.29 6.93 41.51
N LYS A 254 2.02 7.34 41.38
CA LYS A 254 0.89 6.71 42.08
C LYS A 254 0.71 5.25 41.64
N THR A 255 0.70 5.02 40.33
CA THR A 255 0.55 3.68 39.74
C THR A 255 1.74 2.78 40.07
N ARG A 256 2.97 3.31 40.04
CA ARG A 256 4.17 2.56 40.46
C ARG A 256 4.12 2.18 41.94
N LYS A 257 3.64 3.06 42.82
CA LYS A 257 3.43 2.74 44.24
C LYS A 257 2.37 1.64 44.40
N TYR A 258 1.28 1.71 43.64
CA TYR A 258 0.24 0.68 43.62
C TYR A 258 0.79 -0.69 43.20
N PHE A 259 1.55 -0.77 42.11
CA PHE A 259 2.17 -2.03 41.67
C PHE A 259 3.08 -2.65 42.73
N LYS A 260 3.90 -1.82 43.40
CA LYS A 260 4.73 -2.29 44.53
C LYS A 260 3.87 -2.84 45.67
N LYS A 261 2.78 -2.15 46.04
CA LYS A 261 1.86 -2.57 47.10
C LYS A 261 1.18 -3.91 46.77
N LYS A 262 0.75 -4.09 45.51
CA LYS A 262 0.05 -5.29 45.02
C LYS A 262 0.99 -6.39 44.50
N ARG A 263 2.32 -6.20 44.61
CA ARG A 263 3.36 -7.12 44.09
C ARG A 263 3.22 -7.44 42.58
N LEU A 264 2.64 -6.52 41.81
CA LEU A 264 2.55 -6.63 40.36
C LEU A 264 3.86 -6.19 39.73
N ILE A 265 4.38 -6.99 38.81
CA ILE A 265 5.62 -6.67 38.10
C ILE A 265 5.27 -6.13 36.72
N PRO A 266 5.48 -4.81 36.48
CA PRO A 266 5.18 -4.23 35.18
C PRO A 266 6.19 -4.73 34.14
N PHE A 267 5.67 -5.46 33.16
CA PHE A 267 6.39 -5.91 31.99
C PHE A 267 6.23 -4.87 30.89
N HIS A 268 7.12 -3.89 30.90
CA HIS A 268 6.98 -2.77 29.98
C HIS A 268 7.18 -3.28 28.55
N GLY A 269 6.19 -3.05 27.70
CA GLY A 269 6.32 -3.27 26.27
C GLY A 269 7.41 -2.36 25.68
N GLN A 270 7.76 -2.63 24.42
CA GLN A 270 8.68 -1.84 23.59
C GLN A 270 8.71 -0.36 23.98
N GLN A 271 9.88 0.15 24.41
CA GLN A 271 10.06 1.54 24.82
C GLN A 271 9.70 2.52 23.69
N ILE A 272 8.44 2.91 23.60
CA ILE A 272 8.01 4.07 22.84
C ILE A 272 8.02 5.23 23.84
N VAL A 273 9.19 5.82 24.03
CA VAL A 273 9.26 7.16 24.62
C VAL A 273 8.57 8.07 23.61
N GLN A 274 7.37 8.54 23.95
CA GLN A 274 6.77 9.69 23.28
C GLN A 274 7.66 10.88 23.64
N THR A 275 8.43 11.36 22.66
CA THR A 275 9.04 12.70 22.70
C THR A 275 7.96 13.71 22.39
#